data_AF-A0A9X5BG66-F1
#
_entry.id   AF-A0A9X5BG66-F1
#
_cell.length_a   1.000
_cell.length_b   1.000
_cell.length_c   1.000
_cell.angle_alpha   90.00
_cell.angle_beta   90.00
_cell.angle_gamma   90.00
#
_symmetry.space_group_name_H-M   'P 1'
#
loop_
_entity.id
_entity.type
_entity.pdbx_description
1 polymer ?
#
loop_
_entity_poly.entity_id
_entity_poly.type
_entity_poly.pdbx_seq_one_letter_code
_entity_poly.pdbx_strand_id
1 'polypeptide(L)' 'MSTLHNQVVQSIEGLSDDSLEFILDMIQRFVKPAENQLMEATAQRKKRKLGILKGKKLIADGYDLDECNNEIAEMFGVDK' A
#
# COMPACT_ATOMS: atom_id res chain seq x y z
N MET A 1 3.91 -35.36 4.40
CA MET A 1 4.82 -34.21 4.21
C MET A 1 5.16 -34.11 2.72
N SER A 2 5.15 -32.91 2.15
CA SER A 2 5.63 -32.68 0.78
C SER A 2 7.15 -32.86 0.71
N THR A 3 7.68 -33.35 -0.41
CA THR A 3 9.14 -33.47 -0.65
C THR A 3 9.86 -32.14 -0.43
N LEU A 4 9.25 -31.04 -0.89
CA LEU A 4 9.76 -29.69 -0.70
C LEU A 4 9.80 -29.27 0.78
N HIS A 5 8.78 -29.63 1.56
CA HIS A 5 8.73 -29.30 2.99
C HIS A 5 9.92 -29.94 3.75
N ASN A 6 10.22 -31.21 3.47
CA ASN A 6 11.35 -31.89 4.09
C ASN A 6 12.70 -31.25 3.70
N GLN A 7 12.84 -30.83 2.44
CA GLN A 7 14.04 -30.16 1.96
C GLN A 7 14.23 -28.79 2.64
N VAL A 8 13.15 -28.04 2.84
CA VAL A 8 13.18 -26.75 3.55
C VAL A 8 13.59 -26.94 5.01
N VAL A 9 12.99 -27.90 5.72
CA VAL A 9 13.36 -28.19 7.11
C VAL A 9 14.83 -28.57 7.22
N GLN A 10 15.33 -29.47 6.36
CA GLN A 10 16.74 -29.86 6.34
C GLN A 10 17.70 -28.71 6.03
N SER A 11 17.28 -27.73 5.23
CA SER A 11 18.11 -26.58 4.87
C SER A 11 18.20 -25.55 6.01
N ILE A 12 17.27 -25.59 6.94
CA ILE A 12 17.18 -24.66 8.08
C ILE A 12 17.80 -25.31 9.35
N GLU A 13 17.80 -26.63 9.43
CA GLU A 13 18.40 -27.40 10.52
C GLU A 13 19.93 -27.20 10.56
N GLY A 14 20.42 -26.55 11.62
CA GLY A 14 21.85 -26.26 11.82
C GLY A 14 22.27 -24.82 11.51
N LEU A 15 21.34 -23.95 11.13
CA LEU A 15 21.58 -22.50 11.07
C LEU A 15 21.62 -21.90 12.49
N SER A 16 22.37 -20.81 12.65
CA SER A 16 22.36 -20.01 13.88
C SER A 16 21.07 -19.20 14.01
N ASP A 17 20.73 -18.82 15.25
CA ASP A 17 19.55 -17.98 15.54
C ASP A 17 19.56 -16.66 14.75
N ASP A 18 20.72 -16.01 14.62
CA ASP A 18 20.87 -14.78 13.81
C ASP A 18 20.53 -15.01 12.32
N SER A 19 20.90 -16.17 11.78
CA SER A 19 20.63 -16.53 10.39
C SER A 19 19.14 -16.84 10.18
N LEU A 20 18.52 -17.52 11.17
CA LEU A 20 17.09 -17.81 11.21
C LEU A 20 16.26 -16.52 11.27
N GLU A 21 16.67 -15.56 12.11
CA GLU A 21 16.01 -14.25 12.23
C GLU A 21 16.07 -13.47 10.92
N PHE A 22 17.23 -13.43 10.26
CA PHE A 22 17.39 -12.79 8.97
C PHE A 22 16.49 -13.42 7.89
N ILE A 23 16.42 -14.76 7.82
CA ILE A 23 15.57 -15.46 6.85
C ILE A 23 14.09 -15.19 7.11
N LEU A 24 13.67 -15.17 8.38
CA LEU A 24 12.29 -14.83 8.77
C LEU A 24 11.93 -13.40 8.35
N ASP A 25 12.81 -12.43 8.55
CA ASP A 25 12.62 -11.05 8.12
C ASP A 25 12.45 -10.94 6.59
N MET A 26 13.27 -11.68 5.82
CA MET A 26 13.14 -11.74 4.36
C MET A 26 11.80 -12.34 3.92
N ILE A 27 11.36 -13.44 4.54
CA ILE A 27 10.09 -14.11 4.22
C ILE A 27 8.92 -13.17 4.51
N GLN A 28 8.94 -12.48 5.66
CA GLN A 28 7.89 -11.53 6.04
C GLN A 28 7.84 -10.33 5.09
N ARG A 29 9.00 -9.80 4.69
CA ARG A 29 9.09 -8.62 3.82
C ARG A 29 8.69 -8.90 2.37
N PHE A 30 9.11 -10.05 1.82
CA PHE A 30 9.01 -10.32 0.39
C PHE A 30 7.98 -11.40 0.02
N VAL A 31 7.78 -12.40 0.87
CA VAL A 31 6.91 -13.56 0.56
C VAL A 31 5.52 -13.39 1.18
N LYS A 32 5.43 -12.77 2.36
CA LYS A 32 4.17 -12.49 3.07
C LYS A 32 3.90 -10.98 3.30
N PRO A 33 3.95 -10.13 2.28
CA PRO A 33 3.70 -8.68 2.45
C PRO A 33 2.27 -8.34 2.86
N ALA A 34 1.32 -9.29 2.77
CA ALA A 34 -0.11 -9.04 3.00
C ALA A 34 -0.54 -9.11 4.48
N GLU A 35 0.17 -9.85 5.33
CA GLU A 35 -0.22 -10.02 6.75
C GLU A 35 0.19 -8.78 7.58
N ASN A 36 1.28 -8.09 7.22
CA ASN A 36 1.70 -6.84 7.88
C ASN A 36 0.88 -5.61 7.43
N GLN A 37 0.12 -5.71 6.34
CA GLN A 37 -0.80 -4.64 5.92
C GLN A 37 -2.16 -4.69 6.65
N LEU A 38 -2.48 -5.80 7.32
CA LEU A 38 -3.77 -5.97 8.01
C LEU A 38 -3.83 -5.22 9.35
N MET A 39 -2.70 -4.96 10.01
CA MET A 39 -2.68 -4.09 11.19
C MET A 39 -2.83 -2.61 10.82
N GLU A 40 -2.33 -2.19 9.65
CA GLU A 40 -2.59 -0.83 9.14
C GLU A 40 -3.98 -0.67 8.49
N ALA A 41 -4.63 -1.78 8.10
CA ALA A 41 -5.97 -1.77 7.51
C ALA A 41 -7.11 -1.49 8.52
N THR A 42 -6.84 -1.44 9.82
CA THR A 42 -7.79 -0.87 10.80
C THR A 42 -7.97 0.65 10.62
N ALA A 43 -7.10 1.30 9.84
CA ALA A 43 -7.39 2.60 9.28
C ALA A 43 -8.16 2.47 7.95
N GLN A 44 -9.39 1.95 7.99
CA GLN A 44 -10.48 2.39 7.09
C GLN A 44 -10.78 3.89 7.31
N ARG A 45 -9.76 4.75 7.32
CA ARG A 45 -9.94 6.17 7.15
C ARG A 45 -10.32 6.33 5.70
N LYS A 46 -11.61 6.56 5.43
CA LYS A 46 -12.15 7.12 4.17
C LYS A 46 -11.01 7.79 3.43
N LYS A 47 -10.56 7.21 2.30
CA LYS A 47 -9.37 7.67 1.54
C LYS A 47 -9.43 9.18 1.48
N ARG A 48 -8.66 9.87 2.33
CA ARG A 48 -8.73 11.32 2.40
C ARG A 48 -8.16 11.80 1.08
N LYS A 49 -8.94 12.57 0.32
CA LYS A 49 -8.46 13.15 -0.93
C LYS A 49 -7.17 13.91 -0.60
N LEU A 50 -6.08 13.51 -1.26
CA LEU A 50 -4.77 14.15 -1.09
C LEU A 50 -4.96 15.65 -1.35
N GLY A 51 -4.42 16.49 -0.45
CA GLY A 51 -4.61 17.95 -0.50
C GLY A 51 -5.75 18.51 0.37
N ILE A 52 -6.54 17.69 1.08
CA ILE A 52 -7.55 18.19 2.04
C ILE A 52 -7.02 18.14 3.47
N LEU A 53 -6.86 19.31 4.09
CA LEU A 53 -6.58 19.45 5.52
C LEU A 53 -7.89 19.56 6.32
N LYS A 54 -8.14 18.60 7.21
CA LYS A 54 -9.38 18.52 8.01
C LYS A 54 -9.61 19.84 8.77
N GLY A 55 -10.77 20.47 8.53
CA GLY A 55 -11.19 21.68 9.24
C GLY A 55 -10.61 22.99 8.72
N LYS A 56 -9.84 22.98 7.61
CA LYS A 56 -9.39 24.21 6.94
C LYS A 56 -9.96 24.28 5.54
N LYS A 57 -10.60 25.41 5.22
CA LYS A 57 -10.95 25.77 3.85
C LYS A 57 -9.70 26.39 3.20
N LEU A 58 -9.09 25.66 2.26
CA LEU A 58 -7.91 26.11 1.52
C LEU A 58 -8.27 26.71 0.15
N ILE A 59 -9.56 26.77 -0.15
CA ILE A 59 -10.11 27.33 -1.38
C ILE A 59 -10.69 28.70 -1.02
N ALA A 60 -10.32 29.74 -1.77
CA ALA A 60 -10.86 31.08 -1.56
C ALA A 60 -12.39 31.08 -1.75
N ASP A 61 -13.09 31.96 -1.03
CA ASP A 61 -14.54 32.08 -1.18
C ASP A 61 -14.89 32.51 -2.61
N GLY A 62 -15.76 31.73 -3.26
CA GLY A 62 -16.17 31.98 -4.65
C GLY A 62 -15.22 31.45 -5.71
N TYR A 63 -14.12 30.77 -5.35
CA TYR A 63 -13.25 30.12 -6.32
C TYR A 63 -13.86 28.80 -6.80
N ASP A 64 -14.17 28.74 -8.10
CA ASP A 64 -14.70 27.55 -8.76
C ASP A 64 -13.55 26.64 -9.23
N LEU A 65 -13.43 25.47 -8.64
CA LEU A 65 -12.40 24.49 -9.02
C LEU A 65 -12.70 23.82 -10.36
N ASP A 66 -13.95 23.89 -10.82
CA ASP A 66 -14.44 23.17 -11.99
C ASP A 66 -14.48 24.06 -13.26
N GLU A 67 -14.06 25.32 -13.17
CA GLU A 67 -14.11 26.31 -14.26
C GLU A 67 -13.40 25.80 -15.54
N CYS A 68 -12.23 25.16 -15.38
CA CYS A 68 -11.43 24.64 -16.49
C CYS A 68 -11.81 23.21 -16.92
N ASN A 69 -12.83 22.58 -16.31
CA ASN A 69 -13.14 21.18 -16.62
C ASN A 69 -13.55 20.95 -18.08
N ASN A 70 -14.15 21.95 -18.74
CA ASN A 70 -14.53 21.86 -20.15
C ASN A 70 -13.30 21.82 -21.08
N GLU A 71 -12.30 22.66 -20.81
CA GLU A 71 -11.03 22.69 -21.57
C GLU A 71 -10.23 21.40 -21.35
N ILE A 72 -10.22 20.90 -20.10
CA ILE A 72 -9.60 19.62 -19.76
C ILE A 72 -10.30 18.47 -20.50
N ALA A 73 -11.64 18.44 -20.51
CA ALA A 73 -12.39 17.42 -21.23
C ALA A 73 -12.05 17.39 -22.73
N GLU A 74 -11.90 18.56 -23.35
CA GLU A 74 -11.48 18.70 -24.75
C GLU A 74 -10.05 18.16 -24.98
N MET A 75 -9.09 18.50 -24.11
CA MET A 75 -7.70 18.02 -24.19
C MET A 75 -7.57 16.49 -24.06
N PHE A 76 -8.44 15.87 -23.26
CA PHE A 76 -8.42 14.43 -23.02
C PHE A 76 -9.37 13.64 -23.93
N GLY A 77 -9.99 14.28 -24.92
CA GLY A 77 -10.90 13.63 -25.85
C GLY A 77 -12.10 12.99 -25.14
N VAL A 78 -12.53 13.58 -24.02
CA VAL A 78 -13.76 13.18 -23.34
C VAL A 78 -14.91 13.79 -24.14
N ASP A 79 -15.25 13.13 -25.24
CA ASP A 79 -16.37 13.51 -26.09
C ASP A 79 -17.67 13.57 -25.26
N LYS A 80 -18.52 14.57 -25.55
CA LYS A 80 -19.84 14.77 -24.94
C LYS A 80 -20.83 13.66 -25.31
#